data_AF-A0A960YA69-F1
#
_entry.id   AF-A0A960YA69-F1
#
_cell.length_a   1.000
_cell.length_b   1.000
_cell.length_c   1.000
_cell.angle_alpha   90.00
_cell.angle_beta   90.00
_cell.angle_gamma   90.00
#
_symmetry.space_group_name_H-M   'P 1'
#
loop_
_entity.id
_entity.type
_entity.pdbx_description
1 polymer ?
#
loop_
_entity_poly.entity_id
_entity_poly.type
_entity_poly.pdbx_seq_one_letter_code
_entity_poly.pdbx_strand_id
1 'polypeptide(L)'
;NAWQYSFMVPQDAEGLAEAFGGRAQAISKLEEMFDLSLDYAERIEGEAAELAPDPYYWHGNEPALASAFFFAAWGEPSKTQEWAAWVRESKYALDPAGLDGNDDGGTLSAWYAWSALGLYPLNGTSCYVLSTPLFDKVVIQRPEGALTIQASGEGDYIESASLNGTALDDAVICHQRLEGERTLSVVRADAPTDWGNR
;
A
#
# COMPACT_ATOMS: atom_id res chain seq x y z
N ASN A 1 10.26 16.08 -5.85
CA ASN A 1 11.59 16.17 -6.52
C ASN A 1 11.82 14.88 -7.34
N ALA A 2 13.04 14.56 -7.80
CA ALA A 2 13.28 13.35 -8.59
C ALA A 2 12.90 12.06 -7.85
N TRP A 3 13.21 11.93 -6.54
CA TRP A 3 12.84 10.76 -5.74
C TRP A 3 11.34 10.47 -5.80
N GLN A 4 10.53 11.48 -5.50
CA GLN A 4 9.07 11.33 -5.49
C GLN A 4 8.49 11.07 -6.89
N TYR A 5 8.97 11.78 -7.93
CA TYR A 5 8.40 11.67 -9.28
C TYR A 5 8.86 10.42 -10.02
N SER A 6 10.01 9.85 -9.67
CA SER A 6 10.55 8.65 -10.32
C SER A 6 9.63 7.43 -10.22
N PHE A 7 8.76 7.36 -9.20
CA PHE A 7 7.80 6.27 -9.02
C PHE A 7 6.38 6.62 -9.53
N MET A 8 6.16 7.79 -10.12
CA MET A 8 4.84 8.23 -10.58
C MET A 8 4.47 7.64 -11.96
N VAL A 9 4.56 6.31 -12.10
CA VAL A 9 4.20 5.55 -13.31
C VAL A 9 3.28 4.36 -12.94
N PRO A 10 2.18 4.57 -12.20
CA PRO A 10 1.34 3.48 -11.68
C PRO A 10 0.62 2.69 -12.78
N GLN A 11 0.45 3.27 -13.97
CA GLN A 11 -0.17 2.61 -15.12
C GLN A 11 0.70 1.52 -15.76
N ASP A 12 2.01 1.50 -15.48
CA ASP A 12 2.97 0.58 -16.11
C ASP A 12 4.09 0.19 -15.13
N ALA A 13 3.71 -0.54 -14.08
CA ALA A 13 4.64 -0.99 -13.05
C ALA A 13 5.80 -1.82 -13.62
N GLU A 14 5.55 -2.68 -14.61
CA GLU A 14 6.61 -3.48 -15.25
C GLU A 14 7.55 -2.62 -16.10
N GLY A 15 7.03 -1.71 -16.93
CA GLY A 15 7.86 -0.79 -17.69
C GLY A 15 8.70 0.12 -16.79
N LEU A 16 8.16 0.52 -15.64
CA LEU A 16 8.93 1.25 -14.62
C LEU A 16 10.06 0.40 -14.05
N ALA A 17 9.81 -0.87 -13.73
CA ALA A 17 10.84 -1.79 -13.25
C ALA A 17 11.95 -1.99 -14.31
N GLU A 18 11.58 -2.17 -15.57
CA GLU A 18 12.53 -2.26 -16.69
C GLU A 18 13.41 -1.00 -16.81
N ALA A 19 12.83 0.19 -16.64
CA ALA A 19 13.58 1.45 -16.66
C ALA A 19 14.62 1.55 -15.53
N PHE A 20 14.38 0.90 -14.38
CA PHE A 20 15.35 0.78 -13.29
C PHE A 20 16.36 -0.37 -13.48
N GLY A 21 16.22 -1.19 -14.53
CA GLY A 21 17.10 -2.32 -14.82
C GLY A 21 16.54 -3.69 -14.44
N GLY A 22 15.25 -3.76 -14.08
CA GLY A 22 14.52 -4.96 -13.67
C GLY A 22 13.91 -4.83 -12.28
N ARG A 23 13.00 -5.76 -11.94
CA ARG A 23 12.27 -5.77 -10.65
C ARG A 23 13.21 -5.66 -9.44
N ALA A 24 14.30 -6.41 -9.41
CA ALA A 24 15.25 -6.39 -8.30
C ALA A 24 15.88 -5.01 -8.06
N GLN A 25 16.28 -4.31 -9.15
CA GLN A 25 16.83 -2.96 -9.06
C GLN A 25 15.76 -1.94 -8.67
N ALA A 26 14.54 -2.08 -9.19
CA ALA A 26 13.41 -1.23 -8.86
C ALA A 26 13.02 -1.34 -7.38
N ILE A 27 12.92 -2.57 -6.86
CA ILE A 27 12.68 -2.89 -5.44
C ILE A 27 13.79 -2.27 -4.58
N SER A 28 15.06 -2.50 -4.92
CA SER A 28 16.18 -1.95 -4.15
C SER A 28 16.16 -0.42 -4.13
N LYS A 29 15.80 0.22 -5.25
CA LYS A 29 15.71 1.68 -5.32
C LYS A 29 14.55 2.25 -4.52
N LEU A 30 13.42 1.55 -4.51
CA LEU A 30 12.23 1.91 -3.75
C LEU A 30 12.47 1.74 -2.25
N GLU A 31 13.11 0.65 -1.84
CA GLU A 31 13.54 0.41 -0.46
C GLU A 31 14.50 1.49 0.03
N GLU A 32 15.50 1.86 -0.79
CA GLU A 32 16.39 2.99 -0.49
C GLU A 32 15.62 4.29 -0.23
N MET A 33 14.53 4.55 -0.96
CA MET A 33 13.71 5.76 -0.74
C MET A 33 13.06 5.74 0.65
N PHE A 34 12.52 4.60 1.07
CA PHE A 34 11.86 4.48 2.36
C PHE A 34 12.87 4.46 3.52
N ASP A 35 14.00 3.78 3.39
CA ASP A 35 15.09 3.81 4.38
C ASP A 35 15.59 5.24 4.60
N LEU A 36 15.77 6.01 3.52
CA LEU A 36 16.17 7.41 3.61
C LEU A 36 15.09 8.30 4.27
N SER A 37 13.81 7.96 4.12
CA SER A 37 12.69 8.64 4.77
C SER A 37 12.63 8.32 6.27
N LEU A 38 12.89 7.07 6.68
CA LEU A 38 13.07 6.71 8.09
C LEU A 38 14.22 7.49 8.72
N ASP A 39 15.39 7.46 8.08
CA ASP A 39 16.57 8.22 8.49
C ASP A 39 16.28 9.72 8.63
N TYR A 40 15.46 10.28 7.73
CA TYR A 40 15.05 11.68 7.77
C TYR A 40 14.12 11.94 8.96
N ALA A 41 13.11 11.09 9.17
CA ALA A 41 12.16 11.21 10.26
C ALA A 41 12.83 11.13 11.64
N GLU A 42 13.88 10.32 11.80
CA GLU A 42 14.65 10.24 13.04
C GLU A 42 15.51 11.49 13.32
N ARG A 43 15.92 12.22 12.27
CA ARG A 43 16.83 13.37 12.40
C ARG A 43 16.10 14.70 12.54
N ILE A 44 14.85 14.78 12.10
CA ILE A 44 14.09 16.03 12.12
C ILE A 44 13.33 16.16 13.44
N GLU A 45 13.64 17.21 14.20
CA GLU A 45 13.05 17.48 15.52
C GLU A 45 12.43 18.89 15.60
N GLY A 46 11.47 19.06 16.51
CA GLY A 46 10.85 20.35 16.82
C GLY A 46 9.89 20.86 15.74
N GLU A 47 9.55 22.15 15.78
CA GLU A 47 8.60 22.79 14.84
C GLU A 47 8.99 22.63 13.35
N ALA A 48 10.26 22.32 13.05
CA ALA A 48 10.73 22.03 11.71
C ALA A 48 10.19 20.69 11.18
N ALA A 49 9.97 19.68 12.05
CA ALA A 49 9.42 18.38 11.68
C ALA A 49 7.94 18.48 11.25
N GLU A 50 7.18 19.40 11.86
CA GLU A 50 5.75 19.56 11.61
C GLU A 50 5.45 20.25 10.26
N LEU A 51 6.44 20.89 9.63
CA LEU A 51 6.24 21.73 8.45
C LEU A 51 7.14 21.35 7.25
N ALA A 52 8.12 20.46 7.44
CA ALA A 52 9.08 20.15 6.40
C ALA A 52 8.61 18.98 5.52
N PRO A 53 8.56 19.17 4.19
CA PRO A 53 8.27 18.06 3.28
C PRO A 53 9.42 17.05 3.28
N ASP A 54 9.09 15.77 3.45
CA ASP A 54 10.07 14.69 3.35
C ASP A 54 10.72 14.68 1.95
N PRO A 55 12.05 14.74 1.83
CA PRO A 55 12.71 14.80 0.52
C PRO A 55 12.64 13.48 -0.26
N TYR A 56 12.26 12.38 0.38
CA TYR A 56 12.18 11.03 -0.17
C TYR A 56 10.71 10.60 -0.29
N TYR A 57 10.15 9.95 0.73
CA TYR A 57 8.73 9.58 0.78
C TYR A 57 7.93 10.65 1.51
N TRP A 58 7.31 11.56 0.74
CA TRP A 58 6.41 12.57 1.30
C TRP A 58 4.96 12.15 1.13
N HIS A 59 4.33 11.72 2.21
CA HIS A 59 2.96 11.21 2.16
C HIS A 59 1.95 12.32 1.84
N GLY A 60 2.18 13.53 2.33
CA GLY A 60 1.36 14.71 2.04
C GLY A 60 1.40 15.21 0.59
N ASN A 61 2.00 14.48 -0.36
CA ASN A 61 2.08 14.86 -1.76
C ASN A 61 1.76 13.66 -2.68
N GLU A 62 0.88 13.86 -3.65
CA GLU A 62 0.28 12.79 -4.46
C GLU A 62 1.25 11.89 -5.23
N PRO A 63 2.38 12.39 -5.78
CA PRO A 63 3.31 11.54 -6.53
C PRO A 63 3.84 10.34 -5.74
N ALA A 64 3.90 10.43 -4.42
CA ALA A 64 4.44 9.37 -3.57
C ALA A 64 3.42 8.28 -3.21
N LEU A 65 2.11 8.54 -3.34
CA LEU A 65 1.05 7.74 -2.70
C LEU A 65 1.00 6.27 -3.13
N ALA A 66 1.31 5.99 -4.40
CA ALA A 66 1.33 4.62 -4.93
C ALA A 66 2.62 3.85 -4.58
N SER A 67 3.67 4.53 -4.09
CA SER A 67 5.03 3.99 -4.05
C SER A 67 5.13 2.69 -3.25
N ALA A 68 4.54 2.63 -2.06
CA ALA A 68 4.58 1.42 -1.20
C ALA A 68 3.98 0.18 -1.87
N PHE A 69 3.05 0.36 -2.82
CA PHE A 69 2.32 -0.73 -3.45
C PHE A 69 3.06 -1.32 -4.66
N PHE A 70 4.13 -0.68 -5.15
CA PHE A 70 4.95 -1.26 -6.20
C PHE A 70 5.74 -2.48 -5.74
N PHE A 71 6.09 -2.61 -4.46
CA PHE A 71 6.78 -3.82 -3.98
C PHE A 71 5.96 -5.08 -4.28
N ALA A 72 4.68 -5.12 -3.92
CA ALA A 72 3.78 -6.20 -4.26
C ALA A 72 3.62 -6.39 -5.77
N ALA A 73 3.50 -5.29 -6.54
CA ALA A 73 3.43 -5.37 -8.00
C ALA A 73 4.70 -5.96 -8.63
N TRP A 74 5.84 -5.92 -7.93
CA TRP A 74 7.13 -6.47 -8.36
C TRP A 74 7.50 -7.78 -7.65
N GLY A 75 6.58 -8.40 -6.90
CA GLY A 75 6.78 -9.71 -6.26
C GLY A 75 7.36 -9.68 -4.84
N GLU A 76 7.29 -8.54 -4.13
CA GLU A 76 7.69 -8.37 -2.73
C GLU A 76 6.54 -7.83 -1.86
N PRO A 77 5.39 -8.53 -1.75
CA PRO A 77 4.22 -8.05 -1.02
C PRO A 77 4.45 -7.80 0.47
N SER A 78 5.35 -8.54 1.13
CA SER A 78 5.70 -8.30 2.54
C SER A 78 6.24 -6.89 2.77
N LYS A 79 7.03 -6.35 1.83
CA LYS A 79 7.50 -4.95 1.88
C LYS A 79 6.35 -3.96 1.68
N THR A 80 5.38 -4.25 0.81
CA THR A 80 4.17 -3.42 0.72
C THR A 80 3.40 -3.40 2.04
N GLN A 81 3.28 -4.54 2.70
CA GLN A 81 2.56 -4.67 3.98
C GLN A 81 3.25 -3.82 5.06
N GLU A 82 4.56 -3.93 5.18
CA GLU A 82 5.40 -3.17 6.11
C GLU A 82 5.31 -1.65 5.86
N TRP A 83 5.59 -1.19 4.65
CA TRP A 83 5.61 0.25 4.36
C TRP A 83 4.20 0.87 4.39
N ALA A 84 3.16 0.13 3.99
CA ALA A 84 1.79 0.63 4.13
C ALA A 84 1.39 0.77 5.61
N ALA A 85 1.81 -0.16 6.48
CA ALA A 85 1.59 -0.05 7.92
C ALA A 85 2.34 1.14 8.51
N TRP A 86 3.63 1.27 8.22
CA TRP A 86 4.44 2.42 8.66
C TRP A 86 3.82 3.76 8.27
N VAL A 87 3.34 3.91 7.03
CA VAL A 87 2.68 5.15 6.59
C VAL A 87 1.40 5.40 7.39
N ARG A 88 0.53 4.39 7.57
CA ARG A 88 -0.71 4.56 8.36
C ARG A 88 -0.41 5.00 9.79
N GLU A 89 0.63 4.45 10.40
CA GLU A 89 0.97 4.70 11.80
C GLU A 89 1.69 6.03 12.03
N SER A 90 2.55 6.43 11.08
CA SER A 90 3.40 7.61 11.25
C SER A 90 2.84 8.88 10.61
N LYS A 91 1.92 8.76 9.64
CA LYS A 91 1.44 9.89 8.81
C LYS A 91 -0.02 10.28 9.05
N TYR A 92 -0.69 9.60 9.98
CA TYR A 92 -2.07 9.85 10.34
C TYR A 92 -2.26 9.89 11.86
N ALA A 93 -3.01 10.88 12.34
CA ALA A 93 -3.43 10.98 13.73
C ALA A 93 -4.88 11.47 13.84
N LEU A 94 -5.47 11.33 15.03
CA LEU A 94 -6.87 11.72 15.30
C LEU A 94 -7.04 13.17 15.78
N ASP A 95 -5.98 13.97 15.76
CA ASP A 95 -5.99 15.37 16.16
C ASP A 95 -6.13 16.32 14.95
N PRO A 96 -6.37 17.63 15.16
CA PRO A 96 -6.58 18.59 14.07
C PRO A 96 -5.40 18.75 13.08
N ALA A 97 -4.19 18.32 13.46
CA ALA A 97 -2.99 18.32 12.62
C ALA A 97 -2.62 16.90 12.14
N GLY A 98 -3.54 15.94 12.26
CA GLY A 98 -3.27 14.53 12.03
C GLY A 98 -3.13 14.07 10.57
N LEU A 99 -2.83 14.97 9.64
CA LEU A 99 -2.51 14.63 8.25
C LEU A 99 -1.15 15.22 7.88
N ASP A 100 -0.31 14.43 7.22
CA ASP A 100 1.04 14.80 6.74
C ASP A 100 1.04 15.87 5.60
N GLY A 101 -0.14 16.39 5.24
CA GLY A 101 -0.34 17.37 4.17
C GLY A 101 -1.82 17.74 3.98
N ASN A 102 -2.12 18.36 2.84
CA ASN A 102 -3.50 18.66 2.47
C ASN A 102 -4.25 17.37 2.16
N ASP A 103 -5.52 17.28 2.58
CA ASP A 103 -6.36 16.14 2.20
C ASP A 103 -6.72 16.13 0.71
N ASP A 104 -6.61 17.28 0.03
CA ASP A 104 -6.79 17.45 -1.41
C ASP A 104 -8.02 16.74 -1.99
N GLY A 105 -9.18 17.11 -1.44
CA GLY A 105 -10.48 16.61 -1.90
C GLY A 105 -10.77 15.16 -1.51
N GLY A 106 -10.17 14.67 -0.42
CA GLY A 106 -10.33 13.31 0.07
C GLY A 106 -9.24 12.36 -0.40
N THR A 107 -8.16 12.84 -1.00
CA THR A 107 -7.06 12.02 -1.55
C THR A 107 -6.32 11.27 -0.44
N LEU A 108 -5.86 11.96 0.61
CA LEU A 108 -5.19 11.28 1.74
C LEU A 108 -6.19 10.43 2.54
N SER A 109 -7.38 10.97 2.79
CA SER A 109 -8.45 10.21 3.45
C SER A 109 -8.80 8.91 2.71
N ALA A 110 -8.89 8.95 1.38
CA ALA A 110 -9.13 7.77 0.56
C ALA A 110 -7.94 6.80 0.57
N TRP A 111 -6.70 7.31 0.57
CA TRP A 111 -5.51 6.48 0.73
C TRP A 111 -5.58 5.66 2.01
N TYR A 112 -5.89 6.30 3.15
CA TYR A 112 -6.03 5.62 4.42
C TYR A 112 -7.16 4.58 4.39
N ALA A 113 -8.32 4.95 3.84
CA ALA A 113 -9.45 4.03 3.73
C ALA A 113 -9.10 2.78 2.91
N TRP A 114 -8.50 2.94 1.73
CA TRP A 114 -8.02 1.83 0.90
C TRP A 114 -6.99 0.98 1.64
N SER A 115 -5.94 1.61 2.17
CA SER A 115 -4.89 0.92 2.92
C SER A 115 -5.45 0.10 4.10
N ALA A 116 -6.41 0.66 4.85
CA ALA A 116 -7.07 -0.03 5.96
C ALA A 116 -8.01 -1.18 5.53
N LEU A 117 -8.60 -1.10 4.32
CA LEU A 117 -9.33 -2.23 3.72
C LEU A 117 -8.40 -3.41 3.39
N GLY A 118 -7.08 -3.18 3.31
CA GLY A 118 -6.11 -4.13 2.77
C GLY A 118 -6.11 -4.18 1.24
N LEU A 119 -6.59 -3.14 0.56
CA LEU A 119 -6.59 -3.07 -0.90
C LEU A 119 -6.16 -1.68 -1.35
N TYR A 120 -5.39 -1.57 -2.43
CA TYR A 120 -5.06 -0.27 -3.00
C TYR A 120 -5.15 -0.29 -4.53
N PRO A 121 -5.80 0.69 -5.18
CA PRO A 121 -5.90 0.71 -6.63
C PRO A 121 -4.55 0.99 -7.29
N LEU A 122 -4.17 0.17 -8.27
CA LEU A 122 -3.07 0.49 -9.19
C LEU A 122 -3.59 1.47 -10.23
N ASN A 123 -3.37 2.76 -9.97
CA ASN A 123 -3.91 3.87 -10.76
C ASN A 123 -3.63 3.70 -12.26
N GLY A 124 -4.67 3.90 -13.09
CA GLY A 124 -4.59 3.72 -14.55
C GLY A 124 -4.82 2.28 -15.02
N THR A 125 -4.99 1.33 -14.10
CA THR A 125 -5.35 -0.07 -14.39
C THR A 125 -6.73 -0.43 -13.82
N SER A 126 -7.18 -1.67 -14.06
CA SER A 126 -8.36 -2.24 -13.39
C SER A 126 -7.99 -3.13 -12.20
N CYS A 127 -6.75 -3.05 -11.70
CA CYS A 127 -6.24 -3.95 -10.68
C CYS A 127 -5.94 -3.25 -9.36
N TYR A 128 -5.93 -4.05 -8.30
CA TYR A 128 -5.67 -3.64 -6.93
C TYR A 128 -4.50 -4.46 -6.38
N VAL A 129 -3.70 -3.84 -5.52
CA VAL A 129 -2.73 -4.55 -4.68
C VAL A 129 -3.41 -4.92 -3.37
N LEU A 130 -3.33 -6.20 -3.01
CA LEU A 130 -3.70 -6.75 -1.73
C LEU A 130 -2.58 -6.50 -0.73
N SER A 131 -2.93 -5.86 0.38
CA SER A 131 -2.10 -5.64 1.56
C SER A 131 -2.88 -6.08 2.80
N THR A 132 -2.32 -5.93 3.99
CA THR A 132 -2.91 -6.47 5.21
C THR A 132 -4.13 -5.65 5.63
N PRO A 133 -5.33 -6.26 5.74
CA PRO A 133 -6.52 -5.58 6.23
C PRO A 133 -6.38 -5.22 7.71
N LEU A 134 -6.78 -4.00 8.07
CA LEU A 134 -6.73 -3.50 9.44
C LEU A 134 -7.86 -4.07 10.31
N PHE A 135 -9.02 -4.33 9.70
CA PHE A 135 -10.21 -4.81 10.40
C PHE A 135 -10.45 -6.29 10.15
N ASP A 136 -10.93 -7.01 11.18
CA ASP A 136 -11.29 -8.42 11.08
C ASP A 136 -12.39 -8.68 10.02
N LYS A 137 -13.26 -7.69 9.78
CA LYS A 137 -14.30 -7.79 8.76
C LYS A 137 -14.73 -6.44 8.24
N VAL A 138 -14.75 -6.31 6.91
CA VAL A 138 -15.37 -5.20 6.19
C VAL A 138 -16.31 -5.74 5.12
N VAL A 139 -17.46 -5.09 4.94
CA VAL A 139 -18.44 -5.44 3.91
C VAL A 139 -18.70 -4.20 3.04
N ILE A 140 -18.28 -4.29 1.78
CA ILE A 140 -18.50 -3.24 0.77
C ILE A 140 -19.76 -3.61 -0.02
N GLN A 141 -20.81 -2.79 0.13
CA GLN A 141 -22.07 -2.97 -0.57
C GLN A 141 -21.99 -2.34 -1.95
N ARG A 142 -22.26 -3.14 -3.00
CA ARG A 142 -22.23 -2.70 -4.41
C ARG A 142 -23.45 -3.25 -5.15
N PRO A 143 -23.91 -2.60 -6.23
CA PRO A 143 -25.07 -3.06 -7.00
C PRO A 143 -24.96 -4.50 -7.52
N GLU A 144 -23.75 -4.93 -7.89
CA GLU A 144 -23.46 -6.26 -8.41
C GLU A 144 -23.34 -7.34 -7.33
N GLY A 145 -23.23 -6.96 -6.05
CA GLY A 145 -23.09 -7.87 -4.91
C GLY A 145 -22.05 -7.40 -3.89
N ALA A 146 -22.22 -7.87 -2.65
CA ALA A 146 -21.31 -7.50 -1.56
C ALA A 146 -19.91 -8.08 -1.77
N LEU A 147 -18.88 -7.26 -1.55
CA LEU A 147 -17.51 -7.73 -1.34
C LEU A 147 -17.25 -7.76 0.16
N THR A 148 -17.11 -8.96 0.72
CA THR A 148 -16.70 -9.15 2.12
C THR A 148 -15.20 -9.37 2.16
N ILE A 149 -14.49 -8.55 2.91
CA ILE A 149 -13.08 -8.75 3.26
C ILE A 149 -13.08 -9.22 4.71
N GLN A 150 -12.48 -10.37 4.98
CA GLN A 150 -12.37 -10.92 6.32
C GLN A 150 -10.93 -11.29 6.64
N ALA A 151 -10.46 -10.90 7.81
CA ALA A 151 -9.14 -11.20 8.32
C ALA A 151 -9.25 -12.02 9.61
N SER A 152 -8.32 -12.96 9.78
CA SER A 152 -8.09 -13.69 11.03
C SER A 152 -6.60 -13.70 11.35
N GLY A 153 -6.22 -14.18 12.53
CA GLY A 153 -4.84 -14.08 13.01
C GLY A 153 -4.49 -12.66 13.46
N GLU A 154 -3.23 -12.40 13.76
CA GLU A 154 -2.69 -11.13 14.23
C GLU A 154 -1.46 -10.74 13.41
N GLY A 155 -1.05 -9.47 13.51
CA GLY A 155 0.14 -8.94 12.85
C GLY A 155 -0.12 -8.24 11.51
N ASP A 156 0.92 -7.62 10.99
CA ASP A 156 0.87 -6.76 9.80
C ASP A 156 1.17 -7.50 8.49
N TYR A 157 1.46 -8.79 8.53
CA TYR A 157 1.79 -9.56 7.34
C TYR A 157 0.68 -10.53 6.93
N ILE A 158 0.71 -10.97 5.68
CA ILE A 158 -0.22 -11.99 5.16
C ILE A 158 0.46 -13.36 5.18
N GLU A 159 -0.13 -14.34 5.86
CA GLU A 159 0.24 -15.75 5.77
C GLU A 159 -0.38 -16.42 4.54
N SER A 160 -1.66 -16.14 4.30
CA SER A 160 -2.39 -16.67 3.15
C SER A 160 -3.60 -15.81 2.81
N ALA A 161 -4.03 -15.88 1.55
CA ALA A 161 -5.26 -15.26 1.09
C ALA A 161 -6.06 -16.18 0.18
N SER A 162 -7.38 -16.00 0.15
CA SER A 162 -8.27 -16.72 -0.75
C SER A 162 -9.47 -15.88 -1.19
N LEU A 163 -9.93 -16.10 -2.42
CA LEU A 163 -11.14 -15.50 -2.96
C LEU A 163 -12.20 -16.60 -3.15
N ASN A 164 -13.32 -16.49 -2.42
CA ASN A 164 -14.36 -17.53 -2.36
C ASN A 164 -13.79 -18.93 -2.08
N GLY A 165 -12.80 -19.02 -1.18
CA GLY A 165 -12.11 -20.26 -0.82
C GLY A 165 -11.09 -20.77 -1.83
N THR A 166 -10.91 -20.10 -2.98
CA THR A 166 -9.83 -20.40 -3.93
C THR A 166 -8.58 -19.63 -3.52
N ALA A 167 -7.46 -20.32 -3.30
CA ALA A 167 -6.19 -19.69 -2.91
C ALA A 167 -5.76 -18.59 -3.88
N LEU A 168 -5.20 -17.52 -3.32
CA LEU A 168 -4.54 -16.45 -4.04
C LEU A 168 -3.04 -16.54 -3.76
N ASP A 169 -2.25 -16.72 -4.81
CA ASP A 169 -0.78 -16.77 -4.75
C ASP A 169 -0.13 -15.49 -5.31
N ASP A 170 -0.94 -14.47 -5.60
CA ASP A 170 -0.54 -13.19 -6.20
C ASP A 170 -1.22 -12.07 -5.39
N ALA A 171 -0.45 -11.03 -5.09
CA ALA A 171 -0.93 -9.86 -4.39
C ALA A 171 -1.71 -8.90 -5.32
N VAL A 172 -1.62 -9.05 -6.64
CA VAL A 172 -2.39 -8.25 -7.59
C VAL A 172 -3.70 -8.95 -7.95
N ILE A 173 -4.82 -8.26 -7.72
CA ILE A 173 -6.16 -8.74 -8.06
C ILE A 173 -6.88 -7.74 -8.95
N CYS A 174 -7.31 -8.18 -10.14
CA CYS A 174 -8.04 -7.33 -11.07
C CYS A 174 -9.54 -7.33 -10.79
N HIS A 175 -10.20 -6.19 -11.01
CA HIS A 175 -11.59 -5.90 -10.66
C HIS A 175 -12.57 -6.98 -11.14
N GLN A 176 -12.34 -7.53 -12.34
CA GLN A 176 -13.15 -8.60 -12.90
C GLN A 176 -13.28 -9.83 -11.97
N ARG A 177 -12.23 -10.16 -11.19
CA ARG A 177 -12.28 -11.27 -10.23
C ARG A 177 -13.19 -10.93 -9.03
N LEU A 178 -13.31 -9.65 -8.71
CA LEU A 178 -14.11 -9.11 -7.61
C LEU A 178 -15.56 -8.80 -7.99
N GLU A 179 -15.97 -9.00 -9.25
CA GLU A 179 -17.36 -8.79 -9.68
C GLU A 179 -18.33 -9.77 -9.03
N GLY A 180 -19.54 -9.29 -8.74
CA GLY A 180 -20.56 -10.08 -8.06
C GLY A 180 -20.33 -10.17 -6.55
N GLU A 181 -21.08 -11.05 -5.88
CA GLU A 181 -20.84 -11.38 -4.48
C GLU A 181 -19.52 -12.16 -4.33
N ARG A 182 -18.65 -11.67 -3.44
CA ARG A 182 -17.31 -12.21 -3.21
C ARG A 182 -16.91 -12.12 -1.75
N THR A 183 -16.11 -13.09 -1.30
CA THR A 183 -15.45 -13.10 0.00
C THR A 183 -13.95 -13.24 -0.21
N LEU A 184 -13.20 -12.19 0.15
CA LEU A 184 -11.75 -12.20 0.26
C LEU A 184 -11.38 -12.54 1.71
N SER A 185 -10.70 -13.66 1.92
CA SER A 185 -10.25 -14.08 3.25
C SER A 185 -8.74 -13.97 3.35
N VAL A 186 -8.24 -13.36 4.42
CA VAL A 186 -6.82 -13.16 4.71
C VAL A 186 -6.51 -13.77 6.07
N VAL A 187 -5.42 -14.52 6.17
CA VAL A 187 -4.85 -14.95 7.46
C VAL A 187 -3.61 -14.10 7.70
N ARG A 188 -3.59 -13.37 8.82
CA ARG A 188 -2.48 -12.49 9.21
C ARG A 188 -1.37 -13.26 9.91
N ALA A 189 -0.16 -12.73 9.81
CA ALA A 189 1.05 -13.21 10.48
C ALA A 189 1.80 -12.07 11.17
N ASP A 190 2.46 -12.39 12.27
CA ASP A 190 3.31 -11.47 13.05
C ASP A 190 4.68 -11.21 12.40
N ALA A 191 5.02 -11.92 11.32
CA ALA A 191 6.31 -11.81 10.64
C ALA A 191 6.15 -11.95 9.11
N PRO A 192 7.08 -11.40 8.31
CA PRO A 192 7.07 -11.54 6.86
C PRO A 192 6.98 -13.00 6.42
N THR A 193 6.20 -13.26 5.37
CA THR A 193 6.07 -14.59 4.76
C THR A 193 6.40 -14.55 3.27
N ASP A 194 6.50 -15.73 2.65
CA ASP A 194 6.71 -15.87 1.20
C ASP A 194 5.40 -15.79 0.38
N TRP A 195 4.27 -15.46 1.02
CA TRP A 195 2.99 -15.36 0.34
C TRP A 195 3.04 -14.26 -0.74
N GLY A 196 2.65 -14.61 -1.97
CA GLY A 196 2.52 -13.63 -3.05
C GLY A 196 3.82 -13.25 -3.76
N ASN A 197 4.95 -13.91 -3.48
CA ASN A 197 6.26 -13.61 -4.10
C ASN A 197 6.37 -14.11 -5.58
N ARG A 198 5.38 -13.83 -6.43
CA ARG A 198 5.34 -14.30 -7.83
C ARG A 198 5.51 -13.21 -8.88
#